data_AF-A0A838KPV5-F1
#
_entry.id   AF-A0A838KPV5-F1
#
_cell.length_a   1.000
_cell.length_b   1.000
_cell.length_c   1.000
_cell.angle_alpha   90.00
_cell.angle_beta   90.00
_cell.angle_gamma   90.00
#
_symmetry.space_group_name_H-M   'P 1'
#
loop_
_entity.id
_entity.type
_entity.pdbx_description
1 polymer ?
#
loop_
_entity_poly.entity_id
_entity_poly.type
_entity_poly.pdbx_seq_one_letter_code
_entity_poly.pdbx_strand_id
1 'polypeptide(L)'
;MRWARDTVAGLAVLASAAALVVAVDPSPELTAPVRRSTTVAPLDVTLSCPGSPADARTSVFAVSAKKGDGAGSLELRALRPATAAPLSTEHAARVPIVEELSTANGPTANGPTANGPTTNVHNVVAAASGRRASGAAAYQFSVETGTEQSGLAVSGCDRPADQWWFSGVDTDVAATSRLVLTNPSPGIVVADVLVYGPDGPVRAAGSRGIALAPTSRRSIDLATLAPGLGNAAVQVRTQRGRVVAAIHTTRVVGVTPAGAEWVTPATSPSTDIVANGGLAGGGPRVLVIANPGRREALVEVQALSESGPFRPTALRGLRVDPGSVLVTDVTAVADRASTSLRLTS
;
A
#
# COMPACT_ATOMS: atom_id res chain seq x y z
N MET A 1 115.54 -16.38 -5.50
CA MET A 1 115.86 -16.22 -6.94
C MET A 1 114.55 -16.17 -7.71
N ARG A 2 114.45 -15.25 -8.68
CA ARG A 2 113.24 -14.94 -9.45
C ARG A 2 112.75 -16.11 -10.32
N TRP A 3 111.54 -15.93 -10.86
CA TRP A 3 110.87 -16.48 -12.06
C TRP A 3 109.48 -17.04 -11.67
N ALA A 4 108.41 -16.25 -11.67
CA ALA A 4 107.64 -15.72 -12.81
C ALA A 4 106.98 -16.81 -13.67
N ARG A 5 105.64 -16.87 -13.63
CA ARG A 5 104.78 -17.28 -14.75
C ARG A 5 103.34 -16.83 -14.54
N ASP A 6 102.86 -16.04 -15.49
CA ASP A 6 101.50 -15.53 -15.67
C ASP A 6 100.54 -16.63 -16.15
N THR A 7 99.22 -16.51 -15.89
CA THR A 7 98.20 -16.30 -16.95
C THR A 7 96.74 -16.30 -16.42
N VAL A 8 96.03 -15.24 -16.86
CA VAL A 8 94.61 -15.10 -17.25
C VAL A 8 93.51 -15.50 -16.23
N ALA A 9 92.91 -14.48 -15.60
CA ALA A 9 91.61 -14.55 -14.94
C ALA A 9 90.54 -13.82 -15.79
N GLY A 10 89.45 -14.51 -16.10
CA GLY A 10 88.33 -14.00 -16.89
C GLY A 10 87.50 -12.97 -16.12
N LEU A 11 87.12 -11.89 -16.81
CA LEU A 11 86.16 -10.89 -16.33
C LEU A 11 84.75 -11.49 -16.32
N ALA A 12 84.14 -11.61 -15.15
CA ALA A 12 82.70 -11.73 -14.97
C ALA A 12 82.17 -10.39 -14.40
N VAL A 13 81.42 -9.65 -15.21
CA VAL A 13 80.77 -8.40 -14.79
C VAL A 13 79.54 -8.76 -13.96
N LEU A 14 79.63 -8.61 -12.64
CA LEU A 14 78.50 -8.70 -11.73
C LEU A 14 77.89 -7.31 -11.55
N ALA A 15 76.76 -7.07 -12.21
CA ALA A 15 75.90 -5.92 -11.96
C ALA A 15 75.03 -6.20 -10.71
N SER A 16 75.46 -5.72 -9.56
CA SER A 16 74.65 -5.73 -8.33
C SER A 16 73.74 -4.50 -8.30
N ALA A 17 72.50 -4.66 -8.78
CA ALA A 17 71.43 -3.71 -8.54
C ALA A 17 71.00 -3.78 -7.06
N ALA A 18 71.15 -2.69 -6.32
CA ALA A 18 70.62 -2.55 -4.98
C ALA A 18 69.08 -2.43 -5.05
N ALA A 19 68.36 -3.44 -4.58
CA ALA A 19 66.91 -3.37 -4.42
C ALA A 19 66.59 -2.65 -3.10
N LEU A 20 66.10 -1.41 -3.20
CA LEU A 20 65.50 -0.68 -2.08
C LEU A 20 64.13 -1.32 -1.77
N VAL A 21 64.03 -2.06 -0.67
CA VAL A 21 62.74 -2.54 -0.16
C VAL A 21 62.10 -1.43 0.67
N VAL A 22 61.16 -0.71 0.07
CA VAL A 22 60.26 0.19 0.81
C VAL A 22 59.18 -0.68 1.42
N ALA A 23 59.23 -0.90 2.74
CA ALA A 23 58.13 -1.50 3.47
C ALA A 23 56.96 -0.50 3.47
N VAL A 24 55.96 -0.75 2.63
CA VAL A 24 54.67 -0.04 2.68
C VAL A 24 53.89 -0.65 3.82
N ASP A 25 53.74 0.10 4.91
CA ASP A 25 52.87 -0.28 6.02
C ASP A 25 51.42 -0.36 5.49
N PRO A 26 50.74 -1.53 5.54
CA PRO A 26 49.36 -1.62 5.08
C PRO A 26 48.51 -0.69 5.95
N SER A 27 47.87 0.29 5.31
CA SER A 27 46.96 1.22 5.99
C SER A 27 45.94 0.43 6.82
N PRO A 28 45.62 0.85 8.05
CA PRO A 28 44.57 0.18 8.81
C PRO A 28 43.26 0.34 8.04
N GLU A 29 42.74 -0.76 7.49
CA GLU A 29 41.40 -0.80 6.94
C GLU A 29 40.45 -0.36 8.06
N LEU A 30 39.89 0.84 7.92
CA LEU A 30 38.77 1.32 8.71
C LEU A 30 37.59 0.37 8.44
N THR A 31 37.53 -0.72 9.20
CA THR A 31 36.37 -1.61 9.22
C THR A 31 35.24 -0.83 9.88
N ALA A 32 34.46 -0.12 9.06
CA ALA A 32 33.26 0.54 9.55
C ALA A 32 32.38 -0.55 10.19
N PRO A 33 31.94 -0.39 11.46
CA PRO A 33 31.10 -1.39 12.08
C PRO A 33 29.83 -1.55 11.26
N VAL A 34 29.57 -2.78 10.79
CA VAL A 34 28.32 -3.15 10.14
C VAL A 34 27.20 -2.82 11.12
N ARG A 35 26.50 -1.70 10.92
CA ARG A 35 25.29 -1.37 11.69
C ARG A 35 24.26 -2.44 11.38
N ARG A 36 24.14 -3.43 12.26
CA ARG A 36 22.98 -4.33 12.27
C ARG A 36 21.75 -3.45 12.46
N SER A 37 20.87 -3.41 11.47
CA SER A 37 19.58 -2.77 11.60
C SER A 37 18.76 -3.56 12.63
N THR A 38 18.69 -3.07 13.86
CA THR A 38 17.75 -3.60 14.85
C THR A 38 16.36 -3.05 14.53
N THR A 39 15.47 -3.89 14.01
CA THR A 39 14.06 -3.54 13.85
C THR A 39 13.42 -3.49 15.23
N VAL A 40 13.07 -2.30 15.70
CA VAL A 40 12.33 -2.11 16.95
C VAL A 40 10.85 -2.26 16.66
N ALA A 41 10.16 -3.14 17.40
CA ALA A 41 8.71 -3.29 17.26
C ALA A 41 8.00 -1.99 17.68
N PRO A 42 6.94 -1.57 16.96
CA PRO A 42 6.20 -0.38 17.35
C PRO A 42 5.50 -0.61 18.70
N LEU A 43 5.58 0.39 19.57
CA LEU A 43 4.87 0.43 20.85
C LEU A 43 3.49 1.11 20.74
N ASP A 44 3.24 1.83 19.65
CA ASP A 44 1.95 2.45 19.37
C ASP A 44 1.60 2.28 17.89
N VAL A 45 0.39 1.83 17.62
CA VAL A 45 -0.17 1.68 16.28
C VAL A 45 -1.56 2.29 16.25
N THR A 46 -1.80 3.13 15.24
CA THR A 46 -3.13 3.66 14.93
C THR A 46 -3.51 3.19 13.53
N LEU A 47 -4.65 2.52 13.41
CA LEU A 47 -5.25 2.08 12.16
C LEU A 47 -6.56 2.84 11.98
N SER A 48 -6.83 3.35 10.79
CA SER A 48 -8.11 3.99 10.47
C SER A 48 -8.84 3.20 9.42
N CYS A 49 -10.07 2.84 9.72
CA CYS A 49 -10.99 2.27 8.75
C CYS A 49 -11.63 3.41 7.94
N PRO A 50 -11.95 3.20 6.64
CA PRO A 50 -12.58 4.20 5.79
C PRO A 50 -13.94 4.70 6.30
N GLY A 51 -14.62 3.89 7.12
CA GLY A 51 -15.97 4.15 7.59
C GLY A 51 -17.04 3.55 6.68
N SER A 52 -18.31 3.75 7.07
CA SER A 52 -19.43 3.16 6.35
C SER A 52 -19.74 3.95 5.07
N PRO A 53 -19.89 3.28 3.91
CA PRO A 53 -20.62 3.83 2.77
C PRO A 53 -22.06 4.19 3.17
N ALA A 54 -22.74 5.00 2.36
CA ALA A 54 -24.16 5.29 2.53
C ALA A 54 -24.98 3.98 2.49
N ASP A 55 -26.12 3.90 3.18
CA ASP A 55 -27.03 2.74 3.11
C ASP A 55 -26.37 1.36 3.31
N ALA A 56 -25.26 1.32 4.06
CA ALA A 56 -24.49 0.12 4.33
C ALA A 56 -24.54 -0.26 5.80
N ARG A 57 -24.56 -1.58 6.07
CA ARG A 57 -24.32 -2.12 7.41
C ARG A 57 -22.84 -2.46 7.51
N THR A 58 -22.10 -1.64 8.25
CA THR A 58 -20.65 -1.80 8.43
C THR A 58 -20.32 -2.34 9.81
N SER A 59 -19.34 -3.24 9.86
CA SER A 59 -18.78 -3.78 11.09
C SER A 59 -17.25 -3.81 10.99
N VAL A 60 -16.59 -3.74 12.15
CA VAL A 60 -15.13 -3.57 12.24
C VAL A 60 -14.56 -4.60 13.19
N PHE A 61 -13.55 -5.30 12.71
CA PHE A 61 -12.77 -6.26 13.49
C PHE A 61 -11.36 -5.74 13.70
N ALA A 62 -10.86 -5.81 14.93
CA ALA A 62 -9.46 -5.56 15.22
C ALA A 62 -8.84 -6.73 15.97
N VAL A 63 -7.61 -7.06 15.62
CA VAL A 63 -6.83 -8.13 16.22
C VAL A 63 -5.44 -7.59 16.55
N SER A 64 -4.81 -8.18 17.56
CA SER A 64 -3.41 -7.89 17.90
C SER A 64 -2.71 -9.18 18.30
N ALA A 65 -1.38 -9.18 18.24
CA ALA A 65 -0.61 -10.35 18.66
C ALA A 65 -0.80 -10.60 20.17
N LYS A 66 -1.26 -11.79 20.53
CA LYS A 66 -1.24 -12.28 21.91
C LYS A 66 0.12 -12.94 22.15
N LYS A 67 1.18 -12.20 22.50
CA LYS A 67 2.36 -12.86 23.08
C LYS A 67 3.17 -12.03 24.07
N GLY A 68 2.94 -12.37 25.34
CA GLY A 68 3.77 -12.06 26.50
C GLY A 68 2.99 -11.32 27.58
N ASP A 69 3.36 -11.60 28.82
CA ASP A 69 2.70 -11.16 30.06
C ASP A 69 2.86 -9.65 30.34
N GLY A 70 3.16 -8.86 29.31
CA GLY A 70 3.40 -7.42 29.43
C GLY A 70 2.19 -6.58 29.03
N ALA A 71 2.12 -5.39 29.59
CA ALA A 71 1.04 -4.43 29.38
C ALA A 71 0.89 -3.99 27.92
N GLY A 72 -0.35 -3.76 27.50
CA GLY A 72 -0.72 -3.20 26.21
C GLY A 72 -2.24 -3.21 26.00
N SER A 73 -2.79 -2.22 25.29
CA SER A 73 -4.22 -2.12 24.97
C SER A 73 -4.47 -2.27 23.48
N LEU A 74 -5.70 -2.65 23.12
CA LEU A 74 -6.25 -2.52 21.78
C LEU A 74 -7.66 -1.99 21.93
N GLU A 75 -7.89 -0.79 21.40
CA GLU A 75 -9.13 -0.05 21.56
C GLU A 75 -9.71 0.34 20.21
N LEU A 76 -11.03 0.27 20.10
CA LEU A 76 -11.78 0.75 18.94
C LEU A 76 -12.51 2.03 19.32
N ARG A 77 -12.30 3.10 18.54
CA ARG A 77 -12.95 4.39 18.72
C ARG A 77 -13.64 4.81 17.43
N ALA A 78 -14.95 4.99 17.48
CA ALA A 78 -15.68 5.66 16.40
C ALA A 78 -15.38 7.16 16.45
N LEU A 79 -14.96 7.75 15.31
CA LEU A 79 -14.99 9.20 15.16
C LEU A 79 -16.37 9.59 14.63
N ARG A 80 -16.98 10.58 15.27
CA ARG A 80 -18.24 11.20 14.86
C ARG A 80 -17.99 12.61 14.35
N PRO A 81 -18.83 13.14 13.47
CA PRO A 81 -18.84 14.58 13.23
C PRO A 81 -19.14 15.28 14.57
N ALA A 82 -18.51 16.43 14.81
CA ALA A 82 -18.67 17.22 16.05
C ALA A 82 -20.13 17.63 16.35
N THR A 83 -21.04 17.48 15.38
CA THR A 83 -22.47 17.82 15.46
C THR A 83 -23.38 16.63 15.77
N ALA A 84 -22.86 15.41 15.94
CA ALA A 84 -23.69 14.25 16.27
C ALA A 84 -24.09 14.25 17.76
N ALA A 85 -25.37 14.01 18.04
CA ALA A 85 -25.86 13.83 19.40
C ALA A 85 -25.12 12.69 20.13
N PRO A 86 -24.89 12.80 21.45
CA PRO A 86 -24.35 11.70 22.24
C PRO A 86 -25.27 10.47 22.13
N LEU A 87 -24.70 9.27 22.12
CA LEU A 87 -25.51 8.05 22.16
C LEU A 87 -26.33 8.04 23.45
N SER A 88 -27.63 7.73 23.34
CA SER A 88 -28.38 7.30 24.53
C SER A 88 -27.74 6.03 25.07
N THR A 89 -27.75 5.85 26.39
CA THR A 89 -27.22 4.66 27.07
C THR A 89 -27.82 3.35 26.54
N GLU A 90 -29.05 3.38 26.02
CA GLU A 90 -29.70 2.27 25.30
C GLU A 90 -29.09 1.95 23.92
N HIS A 91 -28.63 2.96 23.16
CA HIS A 91 -27.92 2.75 21.89
C HIS A 91 -26.44 2.41 22.10
N ALA A 92 -25.84 2.90 23.20
CA ALA A 92 -24.51 2.51 23.64
C ALA A 92 -24.47 1.07 24.17
N ALA A 93 -25.61 0.48 24.58
CA ALA A 93 -25.71 -0.93 24.93
C ALA A 93 -25.82 -1.87 23.71
N ARG A 94 -26.20 -1.35 22.53
CA ARG A 94 -26.25 -2.11 21.26
C ARG A 94 -25.02 -1.91 20.36
N VAL A 95 -24.15 -0.97 20.71
CA VAL A 95 -22.78 -0.88 20.19
C VAL A 95 -21.91 -1.43 21.31
N PRO A 96 -21.36 -2.65 21.21
CA PRO A 96 -20.56 -3.18 22.31
C PRO A 96 -19.34 -2.28 22.52
N ILE A 97 -19.43 -1.41 23.52
CA ILE A 97 -18.28 -0.83 24.19
C ILE A 97 -17.87 -1.91 25.18
N VAL A 98 -16.94 -2.76 24.73
CA VAL A 98 -16.19 -3.75 25.52
C VAL A 98 -17.04 -4.46 26.57
N GLU A 99 -17.80 -5.46 26.14
CA GLU A 99 -18.16 -6.57 27.02
C GLU A 99 -17.27 -7.77 26.64
N GLU A 100 -16.85 -8.51 27.67
CA GLU A 100 -15.72 -9.44 27.66
C GLU A 100 -15.61 -10.35 26.42
N LEU A 101 -14.35 -10.61 26.03
CA LEU A 101 -13.96 -11.66 25.09
C LEU A 101 -14.70 -12.96 25.42
N SER A 102 -15.70 -13.34 24.62
CA SER A 102 -16.21 -14.71 24.63
C SER A 102 -15.48 -15.54 23.58
N THR A 103 -14.92 -16.64 24.05
CA THR A 103 -14.14 -17.62 23.30
C THR A 103 -15.06 -18.45 22.42
N ALA A 104 -14.93 -18.35 21.09
CA ALA A 104 -15.39 -19.40 20.19
C ALA A 104 -14.21 -20.32 19.86
N ASN A 105 -14.35 -21.59 20.21
CA ASN A 105 -13.33 -22.64 20.04
C ASN A 105 -12.96 -22.82 18.55
N GLY A 106 -11.72 -22.45 18.19
CA GLY A 106 -11.11 -22.55 16.86
C GLY A 106 -9.78 -21.76 16.86
N PRO A 107 -8.79 -22.07 15.99
CA PRO A 107 -7.39 -21.69 16.22
C PRO A 107 -7.23 -20.20 16.49
N THR A 108 -6.73 -19.91 17.68
CA THR A 108 -6.94 -18.71 18.48
C THR A 108 -6.51 -17.40 17.81
N ALA A 109 -7.49 -16.60 17.39
CA ALA A 109 -7.35 -15.15 17.21
C ALA A 109 -8.19 -14.44 18.30
N ASN A 110 -7.54 -14.03 19.39
CA ASN A 110 -8.17 -13.26 20.46
C ASN A 110 -8.06 -11.77 20.10
N GLY A 111 -9.15 -11.16 19.62
CA GLY A 111 -9.23 -9.72 19.33
C GLY A 111 -10.60 -9.13 19.66
N PRO A 112 -10.68 -7.86 20.07
CA PRO A 112 -11.95 -7.17 20.28
C PRO A 112 -12.73 -7.09 18.96
N THR A 113 -13.97 -7.59 18.98
CA THR A 113 -14.92 -7.48 17.88
C THR A 113 -15.89 -6.34 18.18
N ALA A 114 -15.95 -5.31 17.34
CA ALA A 114 -17.03 -4.33 17.40
C ALA A 114 -18.09 -4.74 16.37
N ASN A 115 -19.03 -5.56 16.82
CA ASN A 115 -20.19 -5.96 16.03
C ASN A 115 -21.38 -5.06 16.39
N GLY A 116 -21.79 -4.19 15.48
CA GLY A 116 -22.99 -3.39 15.64
C GLY A 116 -23.36 -2.68 14.34
N PRO A 117 -24.67 -2.54 14.02
CA PRO A 117 -25.09 -1.72 12.89
C PRO A 117 -24.72 -0.26 13.18
N THR A 118 -23.61 0.19 12.61
CA THR A 118 -23.14 1.56 12.75
C THR A 118 -23.78 2.44 11.68
N THR A 119 -25.07 2.72 11.82
CA THR A 119 -25.64 3.83 11.04
C THR A 119 -24.95 5.13 11.48
N ASN A 120 -24.42 5.90 10.54
CA ASN A 120 -23.76 7.19 10.76
C ASN A 120 -22.40 7.20 11.50
N VAL A 121 -21.59 6.14 11.43
CA VAL A 121 -20.17 6.23 11.84
C VAL A 121 -19.31 6.72 10.66
N HIS A 122 -18.68 7.88 10.84
CA HIS A 122 -17.82 8.47 9.80
C HIS A 122 -16.56 7.65 9.57
N ASN A 123 -15.92 7.18 10.63
CA ASN A 123 -14.78 6.28 10.55
C ASN A 123 -14.54 5.63 11.92
N VAL A 124 -13.86 4.49 11.92
CA VAL A 124 -13.42 3.80 13.15
C VAL A 124 -11.91 3.81 13.19
N VAL A 125 -11.35 4.10 14.35
CA VAL A 125 -9.91 4.07 14.62
C VAL A 125 -9.62 2.93 15.58
N ALA A 126 -8.73 2.02 15.20
CA ALA A 126 -8.16 1.03 16.10
C ALA A 126 -6.81 1.53 16.62
N ALA A 127 -6.69 1.70 17.93
CA ALA A 127 -5.46 2.12 18.59
C ALA A 127 -4.92 0.96 19.42
N ALA A 128 -3.68 0.57 19.17
CA ALA A 128 -2.99 -0.47 19.90
C ALA A 128 -1.73 0.11 20.55
N SER A 129 -1.48 -0.25 21.81
CA SER A 129 -0.36 0.26 22.61
C SER A 129 0.43 -0.87 23.28
N GLY A 130 1.66 -0.54 23.70
CA GLY A 130 2.58 -1.47 24.35
C GLY A 130 2.82 -2.71 23.51
N ARG A 131 2.81 -3.89 24.15
CA ARG A 131 3.08 -5.16 23.47
C ARG A 131 1.98 -5.61 22.49
N ARG A 132 0.80 -4.98 22.52
CA ARG A 132 -0.30 -5.26 21.57
C ARG A 132 -0.21 -4.45 20.28
N ALA A 133 0.63 -3.40 20.24
CA ALA A 133 0.85 -2.60 19.03
C ALA A 133 1.51 -3.41 17.91
N SER A 134 2.47 -4.27 18.24
CA SER A 134 3.09 -5.17 17.27
C SER A 134 2.07 -6.21 16.79
N GLY A 135 1.88 -6.29 15.47
CA GLY A 135 0.91 -7.21 14.87
C GLY A 135 -0.55 -6.78 15.01
N ALA A 136 -0.82 -5.54 15.44
CA ALA A 136 -2.15 -4.97 15.36
C ALA A 136 -2.60 -4.87 13.89
N ALA A 137 -3.78 -5.40 13.61
CA ALA A 137 -4.44 -5.34 12.31
C ALA A 137 -5.94 -5.12 12.53
N ALA A 138 -6.59 -4.46 11.58
CA ALA A 138 -8.03 -4.25 11.62
C ALA A 138 -8.60 -4.25 10.21
N TYR A 139 -9.86 -4.67 10.10
CA TYR A 139 -10.59 -4.77 8.85
C TYR A 139 -12.01 -4.27 9.07
N GLN A 140 -12.59 -3.66 8.05
CA GLN A 140 -14.01 -3.37 7.99
C GLN A 140 -14.67 -4.17 6.86
N PHE A 141 -15.93 -4.50 7.08
CA PHE A 141 -16.78 -5.18 6.12
C PHE A 141 -18.14 -4.51 6.12
N SER A 142 -18.66 -4.26 4.94
CA SER A 142 -19.89 -3.52 4.70
C SER A 142 -20.81 -4.34 3.81
N VAL A 143 -22.04 -4.57 4.26
CA VAL A 143 -23.11 -5.13 3.42
C VAL A 143 -23.96 -3.97 2.93
N GLU A 144 -24.01 -3.80 1.61
CA GLU A 144 -24.71 -2.72 0.92
C GLU A 144 -25.98 -3.28 0.26
N THR A 145 -27.13 -2.66 0.55
CA THR A 145 -28.44 -3.13 0.07
C THR A 145 -29.28 -1.98 -0.51
N GLY A 146 -28.62 -0.98 -1.09
CA GLY A 146 -29.26 0.20 -1.67
C GLY A 146 -29.72 -0.02 -3.11
N THR A 147 -30.41 0.98 -3.67
CA THR A 147 -30.88 0.98 -5.07
C THR A 147 -29.80 1.38 -6.07
N GLU A 148 -28.74 2.07 -5.63
CA GLU A 148 -27.61 2.49 -6.47
C GLU A 148 -26.34 1.66 -6.21
N GLN A 149 -26.30 0.93 -5.08
CA GLN A 149 -25.16 0.10 -4.69
C GLN A 149 -25.64 -1.13 -3.92
N SER A 150 -25.12 -2.29 -4.30
CA SER A 150 -25.38 -3.54 -3.61
C SER A 150 -24.14 -4.42 -3.62
N GLY A 151 -23.95 -5.19 -2.57
CA GLY A 151 -22.84 -6.14 -2.48
C GLY A 151 -22.13 -6.13 -1.14
N LEU A 152 -20.93 -6.71 -1.13
CA LEU A 152 -20.05 -6.81 0.03
C LEU A 152 -18.76 -6.04 -0.28
N ALA A 153 -18.48 -5.00 0.50
CA ALA A 153 -17.24 -4.26 0.42
C ALA A 153 -16.38 -4.55 1.65
N VAL A 154 -15.11 -4.90 1.43
CA VAL A 154 -14.15 -5.19 2.50
C VAL A 154 -12.94 -4.27 2.33
N SER A 155 -12.47 -3.68 3.43
CA SER A 155 -11.26 -2.86 3.44
C SER A 155 -10.39 -3.21 4.64
N GLY A 156 -9.09 -3.19 4.45
CA GLY A 156 -8.15 -3.02 5.55
C GLY A 156 -8.38 -1.68 6.25
N CYS A 157 -8.09 -1.64 7.55
CA CYS A 157 -7.92 -0.39 8.27
C CYS A 157 -6.43 -0.12 8.34
N ASP A 158 -6.01 0.97 7.72
CA ASP A 158 -4.59 1.18 7.44
C ASP A 158 -3.97 2.24 8.35
N ARG A 159 -2.63 2.23 8.40
CA ARG A 159 -1.86 3.25 9.13
C ARG A 159 -1.83 4.56 8.34
N PRO A 160 -1.92 5.73 8.99
CA PRO A 160 -1.73 7.00 8.32
C PRO A 160 -0.36 7.08 7.64
N ALA A 161 -0.37 7.40 6.34
CA ALA A 161 0.81 7.58 5.50
C ALA A 161 0.82 8.97 4.86
N ASP A 162 1.97 9.37 4.35
CA ASP A 162 2.17 10.59 3.57
C ASP A 162 1.89 10.39 2.08
N GLN A 163 1.88 9.14 1.61
CA GLN A 163 1.60 8.80 0.22
C GLN A 163 0.71 7.55 0.10
N TRP A 164 -0.23 7.60 -0.84
CA TRP A 164 -1.10 6.49 -1.23
C TRP A 164 -1.19 6.42 -2.75
N TRP A 165 -1.30 5.20 -3.27
CA TRP A 165 -1.52 4.94 -4.68
C TRP A 165 -2.71 4.02 -4.85
N PHE A 166 -3.48 4.25 -5.91
CA PHE A 166 -4.59 3.41 -6.35
C PHE A 166 -4.51 3.28 -7.86
N SER A 167 -4.88 2.11 -8.38
CA SER A 167 -4.92 1.80 -9.80
C SER A 167 -6.23 1.10 -10.14
N GLY A 168 -6.75 1.30 -11.34
CA GLY A 168 -8.03 0.73 -11.77
C GLY A 168 -9.24 1.50 -11.22
N VAL A 169 -9.05 2.79 -10.91
CA VAL A 169 -10.13 3.66 -10.45
C VAL A 169 -11.01 4.04 -11.63
N ASP A 170 -12.33 3.90 -11.49
CA ASP A 170 -13.28 4.16 -12.57
C ASP A 170 -14.18 5.37 -12.25
N THR A 171 -14.22 6.32 -13.17
CA THR A 171 -14.97 7.58 -13.09
C THR A 171 -15.88 7.77 -14.30
N ASP A 172 -16.08 6.72 -15.08
CA ASP A 172 -17.03 6.68 -16.17
C ASP A 172 -18.47 6.58 -15.66
N VAL A 173 -19.46 6.83 -16.52
CA VAL A 173 -20.89 7.00 -16.16
C VAL A 173 -21.51 5.78 -15.46
N ALA A 174 -20.95 4.59 -15.67
CA ALA A 174 -21.41 3.35 -15.06
C ALA A 174 -20.75 3.04 -13.70
N ALA A 175 -19.87 3.91 -13.21
CA ALA A 175 -19.15 3.75 -11.95
C ALA A 175 -19.17 5.03 -11.11
N THR A 176 -19.22 4.87 -9.79
CA THR A 176 -18.99 5.97 -8.86
C THR A 176 -17.79 5.63 -7.99
N SER A 177 -16.70 6.39 -8.14
CA SER A 177 -15.51 6.25 -7.30
C SER A 177 -15.38 7.43 -6.34
N ARG A 178 -15.38 7.14 -5.04
CA ARG A 178 -15.33 8.12 -3.96
C ARG A 178 -14.07 7.95 -3.14
N LEU A 179 -13.19 8.95 -3.19
CA LEU A 179 -12.01 9.03 -2.33
C LEU A 179 -12.39 9.52 -0.94
N VAL A 180 -12.14 8.70 0.07
CA VAL A 180 -12.27 9.03 1.48
C VAL A 180 -10.89 9.29 2.07
N LEU A 181 -10.69 10.52 2.54
CA LEU A 181 -9.50 10.96 3.26
C LEU A 181 -9.83 11.08 4.75
N THR A 182 -9.09 10.37 5.60
CA THR A 182 -9.29 10.40 7.05
C THR A 182 -8.04 10.91 7.76
N ASN A 183 -8.23 11.91 8.61
CA ASN A 183 -7.22 12.42 9.52
C ASN A 183 -7.53 11.96 10.96
N PRO A 184 -6.90 10.87 11.45
CA PRO A 184 -7.10 10.41 12.82
C PRO A 184 -6.29 11.21 13.85
N SER A 185 -5.45 12.16 13.41
CA SER A 185 -4.55 12.92 14.28
C SER A 185 -5.23 14.16 14.88
N PRO A 186 -4.70 14.70 16.00
CA PRO A 186 -5.20 15.93 16.62
C PRO A 186 -4.75 17.22 15.88
N GLY A 187 -3.89 17.11 14.85
CA GLY A 187 -3.42 18.25 14.06
C GLY A 187 -4.10 18.32 12.69
N ILE A 188 -4.05 19.48 12.04
CA ILE A 188 -4.52 19.64 10.65
C ILE A 188 -3.65 18.82 9.68
N VAL A 189 -4.26 18.21 8.67
CA VAL A 189 -3.55 17.56 7.56
C VAL A 189 -3.85 18.32 6.28
N VAL A 190 -2.87 18.43 5.39
CA VAL A 190 -3.05 19.03 4.07
C VAL A 190 -2.57 18.02 3.03
N ALA A 191 -3.43 17.68 2.07
CA ALA A 191 -3.15 16.69 1.04
C ALA A 191 -3.44 17.19 -0.37
N ASP A 192 -2.71 16.64 -1.33
CA ASP A 192 -2.95 16.74 -2.75
C ASP A 192 -3.43 15.39 -3.28
N VAL A 193 -4.30 15.42 -4.28
CA VAL A 193 -4.81 14.29 -5.05
C VAL A 193 -4.37 14.50 -6.49
N LEU A 194 -3.61 13.57 -7.05
CA LEU A 194 -3.19 13.59 -8.44
C LEU A 194 -3.85 12.41 -9.14
N VAL A 195 -4.53 12.67 -10.26
CA VAL A 195 -5.16 11.64 -11.08
C VAL A 195 -4.38 11.53 -12.38
N TYR A 196 -4.08 10.30 -12.79
CA TYR A 196 -3.38 9.97 -14.02
C TYR A 196 -4.31 9.16 -14.91
N GLY A 197 -4.47 9.60 -16.16
CA GLY A 197 -5.21 8.91 -17.21
C GLY A 197 -4.28 8.44 -18.33
N PRO A 198 -4.85 7.89 -19.42
CA PRO A 198 -4.06 7.43 -20.57
C PRO A 198 -3.28 8.56 -21.26
N ASP A 199 -3.84 9.76 -21.28
CA ASP A 199 -3.21 10.94 -21.91
C ASP A 199 -2.32 11.75 -20.95
N GLY A 200 -2.03 11.20 -19.77
CA GLY A 200 -1.19 11.83 -18.76
C GLY A 200 -1.94 12.33 -17.52
N PRO A 201 -1.34 13.25 -16.73
CA PRO A 201 -1.94 13.74 -15.50
C PRO A 201 -3.13 14.67 -15.76
N VAL A 202 -4.25 14.41 -15.09
CA VAL A 202 -5.45 15.27 -15.13
C VAL A 202 -5.26 16.46 -14.20
N ARG A 203 -5.51 17.66 -14.73
CA ARG A 203 -5.47 18.90 -13.95
C ARG A 203 -6.88 19.28 -13.52
N ALA A 204 -7.14 19.18 -12.23
CA ALA A 204 -8.43 19.54 -11.65
C ALA A 204 -8.30 20.65 -10.61
N ALA A 205 -9.21 21.62 -10.63
CA ALA A 205 -9.33 22.57 -9.53
C ALA A 205 -9.75 21.85 -8.24
N GLY A 206 -9.25 22.28 -7.09
CA GLY A 206 -9.58 21.65 -5.80
C GLY A 206 -8.92 20.30 -5.52
N SER A 207 -8.07 19.80 -6.43
CA SER A 207 -7.27 18.59 -6.22
C SER A 207 -6.05 18.79 -5.32
N ARG A 208 -5.67 20.03 -5.02
CA ARG A 208 -4.49 20.37 -4.20
C ARG A 208 -4.87 21.16 -2.96
N GLY A 209 -4.04 21.07 -1.92
CA GLY A 209 -4.20 21.85 -0.68
C GLY A 209 -5.46 21.48 0.10
N ILE A 210 -5.93 20.23 -0.02
CA ILE A 210 -7.12 19.74 0.65
C ILE A 210 -6.83 19.65 2.15
N ALA A 211 -7.36 20.60 2.91
CA ALA A 211 -7.25 20.62 4.36
C ALA A 211 -8.24 19.65 5.01
N LEU A 212 -7.76 18.89 5.99
CA LEU A 212 -8.55 18.07 6.90
C LEU A 212 -8.34 18.56 8.33
N ALA A 213 -9.45 18.88 9.00
CA ALA A 213 -9.44 19.22 10.41
C ALA A 213 -8.94 18.04 11.27
N PRO A 214 -8.53 18.27 12.53
CA PRO A 214 -8.26 17.21 13.49
C PRO A 214 -9.41 16.20 13.57
N THR A 215 -9.09 14.91 13.68
CA THR A 215 -10.08 13.83 13.91
C THR A 215 -11.26 13.86 12.94
N SER A 216 -11.01 14.21 11.68
CA SER A 216 -12.06 14.42 10.67
C SER A 216 -11.87 13.53 9.45
N ARG A 217 -12.91 13.47 8.63
CA ARG A 217 -12.86 12.84 7.31
C ARG A 217 -13.38 13.79 6.24
N ARG A 218 -12.92 13.58 5.01
CA ARG A 218 -13.45 14.23 3.81
C ARG A 218 -13.69 13.20 2.74
N SER A 219 -14.82 13.32 2.07
CA SER A 219 -15.21 12.48 0.94
C SER A 219 -15.20 13.32 -0.33
N ILE A 220 -14.59 12.82 -1.39
CA ILE A 220 -14.44 13.50 -2.68
C ILE A 220 -14.90 12.53 -3.76
N ASP A 221 -15.87 12.94 -4.55
CA ASP A 221 -16.25 12.22 -5.77
C ASP A 221 -15.16 12.45 -6.84
N LEU A 222 -14.52 11.39 -7.29
CA LEU A 222 -13.40 11.48 -8.22
C LEU A 222 -13.84 11.91 -9.63
N ALA A 223 -15.11 11.71 -10.00
CA ALA A 223 -15.65 12.21 -11.26
C ALA A 223 -15.66 13.76 -11.30
N THR A 224 -15.68 14.43 -10.14
CA THR A 224 -15.55 15.91 -10.07
C THR A 224 -14.13 16.40 -10.38
N LEU A 225 -13.12 15.53 -10.24
CA LEU A 225 -11.73 15.84 -10.54
C LEU A 225 -11.34 15.36 -11.94
N ALA A 226 -11.75 14.15 -12.31
CA ALA A 226 -11.38 13.51 -13.55
C ALA A 226 -12.58 12.73 -14.11
N PRO A 227 -13.53 13.39 -14.79
CA PRO A 227 -14.71 12.71 -15.32
C PRO A 227 -14.37 11.81 -16.51
N GLY A 228 -15.06 10.68 -16.64
CA GLY A 228 -15.05 9.86 -17.86
C GLY A 228 -13.79 9.02 -18.07
N LEU A 229 -13.05 8.68 -17.01
CA LEU A 229 -11.90 7.78 -17.09
C LEU A 229 -12.26 6.37 -16.63
N GLY A 230 -12.23 5.42 -17.56
CA GLY A 230 -12.25 3.98 -17.27
C GLY A 230 -10.84 3.47 -17.00
N ASN A 231 -10.47 3.30 -15.73
CA ASN A 231 -9.15 2.84 -15.22
C ASN A 231 -8.07 3.92 -15.12
N ALA A 232 -8.30 4.91 -14.26
CA ALA A 232 -7.29 5.87 -13.82
C ALA A 232 -6.38 5.29 -12.72
N ALA A 233 -5.26 5.98 -12.50
CA ALA A 233 -4.46 5.84 -11.29
C ALA A 233 -4.57 7.13 -10.46
N VAL A 234 -4.62 6.97 -9.13
CA VAL A 234 -4.76 8.09 -8.19
C VAL A 234 -3.63 8.04 -7.18
N GLN A 235 -2.96 9.17 -7.01
CA GLN A 235 -2.00 9.39 -5.94
C GLN A 235 -2.58 10.37 -4.94
N VAL A 236 -2.54 10.02 -3.66
CA VAL A 236 -2.74 10.99 -2.57
C VAL A 236 -1.36 11.27 -1.96
N ARG A 237 -0.99 12.54 -1.84
CA ARG A 237 0.27 12.94 -1.21
C ARG A 237 0.03 14.06 -0.21
N THR A 238 0.48 13.89 1.03
CA THR A 238 0.37 14.96 2.03
C THR A 238 1.47 15.99 1.87
N GLN A 239 1.11 17.26 2.02
CA GLN A 239 2.05 18.38 2.19
C GLN A 239 2.39 18.57 3.67
N ARG A 240 1.44 18.26 4.55
CA ARG A 240 1.59 18.33 6.01
C ARG A 240 0.79 17.22 6.68
N GLY A 241 1.43 16.53 7.62
CA GLY A 241 0.82 15.45 8.39
C GLY A 241 0.68 14.16 7.59
N ARG A 242 -0.11 13.22 8.09
CA ARG A 242 -0.36 11.91 7.47
C ARG A 242 -1.86 11.64 7.43
N VAL A 243 -2.30 11.00 6.36
CA VAL A 243 -3.72 10.70 6.11
C VAL A 243 -3.88 9.20 5.90
N VAL A 244 -5.09 8.69 6.12
CA VAL A 244 -5.51 7.40 5.55
C VAL A 244 -6.41 7.68 4.37
N ALA A 245 -6.07 7.13 3.21
CA ALA A 245 -6.86 7.26 2.00
C ALA A 245 -7.48 5.90 1.64
N ALA A 246 -8.73 5.92 1.18
CA ALA A 246 -9.40 4.74 0.65
C ALA A 246 -10.35 5.18 -0.46
N ILE A 247 -10.54 4.35 -1.48
CA ILE A 247 -11.50 4.63 -2.57
C ILE A 247 -12.59 3.59 -2.50
N HIS A 248 -13.84 4.04 -2.32
CA HIS A 248 -15.02 3.20 -2.46
C HIS A 248 -15.54 3.34 -3.89
N THR A 249 -15.74 2.21 -4.57
CA THR A 249 -16.23 2.17 -5.94
C THR A 249 -17.50 1.36 -6.00
N THR A 250 -18.51 1.90 -6.68
CA THR A 250 -19.73 1.18 -7.02
C THR A 250 -19.90 1.14 -8.54
N ARG A 251 -20.57 0.11 -9.05
CA ARG A 251 -20.91 -0.01 -10.47
C ARG A 251 -22.40 -0.27 -10.65
N VAL A 252 -22.92 0.16 -11.78
CA VAL A 252 -24.28 -0.12 -12.25
C VAL A 252 -24.27 -0.70 -13.66
N VAL A 253 -25.23 -1.56 -13.96
CA VAL A 253 -25.55 -2.01 -15.32
C VAL A 253 -26.94 -1.49 -15.65
N GLY A 254 -27.00 -0.47 -16.50
CA GLY A 254 -28.22 0.32 -16.69
C GLY A 254 -28.58 1.05 -15.40
N VAL A 255 -29.64 0.61 -14.73
CA VAL A 255 -30.09 1.13 -13.42
C VAL A 255 -29.93 0.10 -12.29
N THR A 256 -29.38 -1.08 -12.60
CA THR A 256 -29.23 -2.17 -11.64
C THR A 256 -27.85 -2.09 -10.99
N PRO A 257 -27.75 -2.04 -9.64
CA PRO A 257 -26.47 -2.16 -8.96
C PRO A 257 -25.73 -3.45 -9.33
N ALA A 258 -24.47 -3.32 -9.69
CA ALA A 258 -23.63 -4.43 -10.17
C ALA A 258 -22.52 -4.82 -9.19
N GLY A 259 -22.29 -4.01 -8.15
CA GLY A 259 -21.31 -4.31 -7.11
C GLY A 259 -20.82 -3.06 -6.40
N ALA A 260 -20.20 -3.28 -5.25
CA ALA A 260 -19.49 -2.27 -4.48
C ALA A 260 -18.22 -2.88 -3.89
N GLU A 261 -17.14 -2.11 -3.87
CA GLU A 261 -15.88 -2.53 -3.26
C GLU A 261 -15.09 -1.34 -2.71
N TRP A 262 -14.11 -1.65 -1.86
CA TRP A 262 -13.02 -0.72 -1.55
C TRP A 262 -11.81 -1.09 -2.41
N VAL A 263 -11.33 -0.14 -3.20
CA VAL A 263 -10.13 -0.33 -4.02
C VAL A 263 -8.93 -0.48 -3.08
N THR A 264 -8.23 -1.60 -3.21
CA THR A 264 -7.04 -1.87 -2.40
C THR A 264 -5.93 -0.88 -2.77
N PRO A 265 -5.29 -0.22 -1.80
CA PRO A 265 -4.13 0.63 -2.07
C PRO A 265 -3.04 -0.17 -2.82
N ALA A 266 -2.56 0.40 -3.91
CA ALA A 266 -1.43 -0.12 -4.64
C ALA A 266 -0.13 0.13 -3.87
N THR A 267 0.87 -0.71 -4.13
CA THR A 267 2.24 -0.46 -3.64
C THR A 267 2.77 0.86 -4.19
N SER A 268 3.74 1.45 -3.49
CA SER A 268 4.45 2.61 -4.04
C SER A 268 5.15 2.25 -5.36
N PRO A 269 5.22 3.17 -6.32
CA PRO A 269 5.90 2.96 -7.59
C PRO A 269 7.30 2.39 -7.41
N SER A 270 7.59 1.34 -8.16
CA SER A 270 8.84 0.57 -8.14
C SER A 270 9.11 0.02 -9.54
N THR A 271 10.37 -0.24 -9.85
CA THR A 271 10.81 -0.90 -11.09
C THR A 271 10.69 -2.43 -11.01
N ASP A 272 10.21 -2.97 -9.89
CA ASP A 272 9.87 -4.38 -9.70
C ASP A 272 8.63 -4.46 -8.80
N ILE A 273 7.51 -4.89 -9.38
CA ILE A 273 6.21 -5.00 -8.70
C ILE A 273 5.59 -6.34 -9.04
N VAL A 274 4.98 -6.99 -8.04
CA VAL A 274 4.13 -8.17 -8.27
C VAL A 274 2.69 -7.75 -8.04
N ALA A 275 1.89 -7.82 -9.10
CA ALA A 275 0.44 -7.65 -9.07
C ALA A 275 -0.24 -9.01 -8.96
N ASN A 276 -1.34 -9.07 -8.22
CA ASN A 276 -2.19 -10.25 -8.19
C ASN A 276 -2.99 -10.31 -9.51
N GLY A 277 -2.89 -11.41 -10.25
CA GLY A 277 -3.65 -11.62 -11.50
C GLY A 277 -5.11 -12.01 -11.26
N GLY A 278 -5.54 -12.06 -9.99
CA GLY A 278 -6.90 -12.35 -9.57
C GLY A 278 -7.13 -13.81 -9.21
N LEU A 279 -8.32 -14.08 -8.68
CA LEU A 279 -8.79 -15.43 -8.41
C LEU A 279 -9.12 -16.14 -9.72
N ALA A 280 -8.99 -17.47 -9.75
CA ALA A 280 -9.48 -18.28 -10.85
C ALA A 280 -10.99 -18.07 -11.02
N GLY A 281 -11.46 -17.94 -12.26
CA GLY A 281 -12.87 -17.67 -12.58
C GLY A 281 -13.02 -17.04 -13.96
N GLY A 282 -14.23 -17.07 -14.53
CA GLY A 282 -14.50 -16.39 -15.81
C GLY A 282 -14.64 -14.88 -15.64
N GLY A 283 -14.39 -14.13 -16.72
CA GLY A 283 -14.61 -12.68 -16.79
C GLY A 283 -13.42 -11.92 -17.37
N PRO A 284 -13.65 -10.73 -17.94
CA PRO A 284 -12.57 -9.91 -18.48
C PRO A 284 -11.63 -9.45 -17.36
N ARG A 285 -10.33 -9.42 -17.67
CA ARG A 285 -9.29 -8.95 -16.76
C ARG A 285 -8.37 -8.00 -17.48
N VAL A 286 -8.11 -6.86 -16.85
CA VAL A 286 -7.17 -5.87 -17.35
C VAL A 286 -6.07 -5.62 -16.33
N LEU A 287 -4.86 -5.40 -16.83
CA LEU A 287 -3.73 -4.89 -16.06
C LEU A 287 -3.64 -3.39 -16.29
N VAL A 288 -3.69 -2.63 -15.20
CA VAL A 288 -3.59 -1.17 -15.20
C VAL A 288 -2.23 -0.77 -14.65
N ILE A 289 -1.40 -0.15 -15.48
CA ILE A 289 -0.01 0.22 -15.16
C ILE A 289 0.11 1.74 -15.19
N ALA A 290 0.46 2.34 -14.05
CA ALA A 290 0.73 3.77 -13.97
C ALA A 290 2.24 4.03 -14.02
N ASN A 291 2.67 4.95 -14.87
CA ASN A 291 4.03 5.47 -14.88
C ASN A 291 4.03 6.91 -14.34
N PRO A 292 4.31 7.12 -13.05
CA PRO A 292 4.39 8.48 -12.49
C PRO A 292 5.72 9.19 -12.80
N GLY A 293 6.61 8.53 -13.54
CA GLY A 293 7.92 9.05 -13.91
C GLY A 293 7.85 10.13 -15.01
N ARG A 294 9.02 10.69 -15.31
CA ARG A 294 9.20 11.71 -16.36
C ARG A 294 9.77 11.14 -17.67
N ARG A 295 9.91 9.82 -17.74
CA ARG A 295 10.46 9.09 -18.89
C ARG A 295 9.52 7.94 -19.20
N GLU A 296 9.48 7.56 -20.46
CA GLU A 296 8.80 6.35 -20.89
C GLU A 296 9.36 5.14 -20.14
N ALA A 297 8.47 4.26 -19.67
CA ALA A 297 8.83 3.00 -19.05
C ALA A 297 8.59 1.85 -20.04
N LEU A 298 9.61 1.03 -20.25
CA LEU A 298 9.49 -0.24 -20.99
C LEU A 298 9.24 -1.35 -19.98
N VAL A 299 7.99 -1.78 -19.89
CA VAL A 299 7.57 -2.76 -18.90
C VAL A 299 7.63 -4.16 -19.50
N GLU A 300 8.37 -5.04 -18.84
CA GLU A 300 8.33 -6.48 -19.07
C GLU A 300 7.36 -7.14 -18.08
N VAL A 301 6.51 -8.03 -18.58
CA VAL A 301 5.56 -8.81 -17.77
C VAL A 301 5.94 -10.28 -17.74
N GLN A 302 6.09 -10.83 -16.54
CA GLN A 302 6.27 -12.26 -16.29
C GLN A 302 5.06 -12.79 -15.50
N ALA A 303 4.36 -13.76 -16.06
CA ALA A 303 3.33 -14.50 -15.36
C ALA A 303 3.98 -15.54 -14.43
N LEU A 304 3.54 -15.56 -13.17
CA LEU A 304 3.94 -16.50 -12.14
C LEU A 304 2.76 -17.44 -11.88
N SER A 305 2.81 -18.65 -12.44
CA SER A 305 1.79 -19.69 -12.27
C SER A 305 2.35 -20.90 -11.51
N GLU A 306 1.47 -21.84 -11.17
CA GLU A 306 1.84 -23.10 -10.51
C GLU A 306 2.84 -23.93 -11.33
N SER A 307 2.73 -23.89 -12.66
CA SER A 307 3.67 -24.54 -13.60
C SER A 307 5.03 -23.85 -13.71
N GLY A 308 5.24 -22.73 -13.02
CA GLY A 308 6.45 -21.93 -13.06
C GLY A 308 6.29 -20.63 -13.85
N PRO A 309 7.32 -19.76 -13.83
CA PRO A 309 7.25 -18.45 -14.45
C PRO A 309 7.36 -18.52 -15.98
N PHE A 310 6.55 -17.75 -16.70
CA PHE A 310 6.65 -17.60 -18.17
C PHE A 310 6.32 -16.17 -18.60
N ARG A 311 6.76 -15.77 -19.80
CA ARG A 311 6.52 -14.43 -20.36
C ARG A 311 5.48 -14.51 -21.48
N PRO A 312 4.25 -14.00 -21.29
CA PRO A 312 3.23 -14.00 -22.33
C PRO A 312 3.67 -13.18 -23.55
N THR A 313 3.62 -13.76 -24.75
CA THR A 313 4.01 -13.06 -25.99
C THR A 313 3.18 -11.81 -26.23
N ALA A 314 1.90 -11.83 -25.88
CA ALA A 314 0.97 -10.70 -26.01
C ALA A 314 1.30 -9.51 -25.10
N LEU A 315 2.14 -9.69 -24.07
CA LEU A 315 2.50 -8.65 -23.08
C LEU A 315 3.98 -8.24 -23.16
N ARG A 316 4.61 -8.42 -24.33
CA ARG A 316 6.01 -8.02 -24.54
C ARG A 316 6.10 -6.54 -24.96
N GLY A 317 7.08 -5.84 -24.41
CA GLY A 317 7.44 -4.49 -24.85
C GLY A 317 6.34 -3.46 -24.57
N LEU A 318 5.65 -3.57 -23.44
CA LEU A 318 4.64 -2.60 -23.04
C LEU A 318 5.32 -1.26 -22.78
N ARG A 319 4.88 -0.22 -23.49
CA ARG A 319 5.41 1.14 -23.35
C ARG A 319 4.40 1.95 -22.56
N VAL A 320 4.84 2.56 -21.46
CA VAL A 320 4.00 3.44 -20.65
C VAL A 320 4.62 4.83 -20.68
N ASP A 321 3.91 5.78 -21.29
CA ASP A 321 4.38 7.16 -21.43
C ASP A 321 4.59 7.84 -20.08
N PRO A 322 5.40 8.92 -20.03
CA PRO A 322 5.60 9.69 -18.80
C PRO A 322 4.29 10.24 -18.23
N GLY A 323 4.02 9.96 -16.96
CA GLY A 323 2.86 10.49 -16.25
C GLY A 323 1.52 9.91 -16.71
N SER A 324 1.50 8.77 -17.41
CA SER A 324 0.26 8.18 -17.95
C SER A 324 -0.06 6.81 -17.36
N VAL A 325 -1.23 6.30 -17.77
CA VAL A 325 -1.73 4.96 -17.44
C VAL A 325 -1.89 4.13 -18.70
N LEU A 326 -1.30 2.93 -18.71
CA LEU A 326 -1.55 1.92 -19.73
C LEU A 326 -2.55 0.89 -19.19
N VAL A 327 -3.55 0.54 -20.00
CA VAL A 327 -4.49 -0.56 -19.73
C VAL A 327 -4.27 -1.63 -20.79
N THR A 328 -4.05 -2.88 -20.35
CA THR A 328 -3.90 -4.02 -21.27
C THR A 328 -4.75 -5.19 -20.82
N ASP A 329 -5.38 -5.89 -21.77
CA ASP A 329 -6.08 -7.14 -21.49
C ASP A 329 -5.08 -8.21 -21.04
N VAL A 330 -5.44 -8.92 -19.96
CA VAL A 330 -4.69 -10.07 -19.43
C VAL A 330 -5.60 -11.28 -19.21
N THR A 331 -6.82 -11.24 -19.74
CA THR A 331 -7.86 -12.26 -19.60
C THR A 331 -7.30 -13.64 -19.95
N ALA A 332 -6.71 -13.80 -21.13
CA ALA A 332 -6.16 -15.09 -21.58
C ALA A 332 -5.00 -15.63 -20.72
N VAL A 333 -4.31 -14.77 -19.97
CA VAL A 333 -3.19 -15.14 -19.09
C VAL A 333 -3.71 -15.53 -17.70
N ALA A 334 -4.73 -14.83 -17.20
CA ALA A 334 -5.26 -14.99 -15.84
C ALA A 334 -6.47 -15.95 -15.75
N ASP A 335 -7.11 -16.32 -16.86
CA ASP A 335 -8.27 -17.22 -16.88
C ASP A 335 -7.93 -18.68 -16.53
N ARG A 336 -6.67 -19.10 -16.73
CA ARG A 336 -6.31 -20.52 -16.70
C ARG A 336 -5.98 -21.08 -15.31
N ALA A 337 -5.55 -20.23 -14.38
CA ALA A 337 -5.22 -20.56 -13.00
C ALA A 337 -4.94 -19.28 -12.21
N SER A 338 -4.90 -19.38 -10.87
CA SER A 338 -4.36 -18.32 -10.02
C SER A 338 -2.94 -17.97 -10.47
N THR A 339 -2.79 -16.77 -11.01
CA THR A 339 -1.55 -16.28 -11.61
C THR A 339 -1.22 -14.94 -10.99
N SER A 340 0.04 -14.67 -10.70
CA SER A 340 0.52 -13.32 -10.37
C SER A 340 1.32 -12.77 -11.54
N LEU A 341 1.31 -11.45 -11.73
CA LEU A 341 2.07 -10.79 -12.78
C LEU A 341 3.21 -10.02 -12.11
N ARG A 342 4.45 -10.36 -12.42
CA ARG A 342 5.62 -9.56 -12.05
C ARG A 342 5.92 -8.59 -13.20
N LEU A 343 6.04 -7.32 -12.86
CA LEU A 343 6.33 -6.22 -13.77
C LEU A 343 7.72 -5.67 -13.44
N THR A 344 8.57 -5.53 -14.46
CA THR A 344 9.88 -4.89 -14.33
C THR A 344 10.11 -3.83 -15.40
N SER A 345 10.81 -2.74 -15.08
CA SER A 345 11.11 -1.63 -16.01
C SER A 345 12.46 -0.97 -15.82
#